data_AF-A0A363N5X3-F1
#
_entry.id   AF-A0A363N5X3-F1
#
_cell.length_a   1.000
_cell.length_b   1.000
_cell.length_c   1.000
_cell.angle_alpha   90.00
_cell.angle_beta   90.00
_cell.angle_gamma   90.00
#
_symmetry.space_group_name_H-M   'P 1'
#
loop_
_entity.id
_entity.type
_entity.pdbx_description
1 polymer ?
#
loop_
_entity_poly.entity_id
_entity_poly.type
_entity_poly.pdbx_seq_one_letter_code
_entity_poly.pdbx_strand_id
1 'polypeptide(L)'
;MESKNNIQKHAIIAGIFVTAFFPLLIFSDSYFIDLCIQICDFGIFWNPIFWGILFPIFIIFLFWNTAKKISYSLNQITYFQACSQFSFGVSSKLILALFTLYIVGLFFNGISVALRVQLYDKILFSILMILFLSFILMILIFISSLIIVKASQNTQTLNQIK
;
A
#
# COMPACT_ATOMS: atom_id res chain seq x y z
N MET A 1 -28.13 -15.89 -5.74
CA MET A 1 -27.24 -15.12 -6.64
C MET A 1 -25.87 -15.00 -5.97
N GLU A 2 -25.06 -16.05 -6.10
CA GLU A 2 -23.72 -16.14 -5.51
C GLU A 2 -22.66 -15.99 -6.61
N SER A 3 -22.17 -14.77 -6.83
CA SER A 3 -20.85 -14.54 -7.44
C SER A 3 -19.85 -13.98 -6.43
N LYS A 4 -20.15 -14.14 -5.13
CA LYS A 4 -19.46 -13.47 -4.03
C LYS A 4 -18.06 -14.06 -3.83
N ASN A 5 -17.07 -13.16 -3.73
CA ASN A 5 -15.81 -13.30 -3.00
C ASN A 5 -14.52 -13.77 -3.67
N ASN A 6 -14.47 -14.16 -4.95
CA ASN A 6 -13.19 -14.68 -5.44
C ASN A 6 -12.12 -13.57 -5.62
N ILE A 7 -12.45 -12.42 -6.22
CA ILE A 7 -11.47 -11.32 -6.35
C ILE A 7 -10.98 -10.78 -5.00
N GLN A 8 -11.88 -10.70 -4.01
CA GLN A 8 -11.53 -10.22 -2.67
C GLN A 8 -10.53 -11.14 -1.98
N LYS A 9 -10.72 -12.47 -2.09
CA LYS A 9 -9.79 -13.45 -1.55
C LYS A 9 -8.41 -13.34 -2.21
N HIS A 10 -8.36 -13.27 -3.54
CA HIS A 10 -7.10 -13.08 -4.27
C HIS A 10 -6.41 -11.76 -3.88
N ALA A 11 -7.17 -10.69 -3.68
CA ALA A 11 -6.64 -9.40 -3.27
C ALA A 11 -6.03 -9.43 -1.86
N ILE A 12 -6.66 -10.11 -0.90
CA ILE A 12 -6.09 -10.28 0.45
C ILE A 12 -4.78 -11.05 0.37
N ILE A 13 -4.76 -12.18 -0.35
CA ILE A 13 -3.55 -13.02 -0.52
C ILE A 13 -2.42 -12.21 -1.16
N ALA A 14 -2.70 -11.53 -2.28
CA ALA A 14 -1.72 -10.70 -2.95
C ALA A 14 -1.23 -9.53 -2.07
N GLY A 15 -2.13 -8.91 -1.29
CA GLY A 15 -1.76 -7.86 -0.33
C GLY A 15 -0.80 -8.38 0.74
N ILE A 16 -0.99 -9.61 1.24
CA ILE A 16 -0.05 -10.24 2.18
C ILE A 16 1.31 -10.43 1.49
N PHE A 17 1.35 -10.96 0.27
CA PHE A 17 2.62 -11.14 -0.45
C PHE A 17 3.36 -9.83 -0.72
N VAL A 18 2.63 -8.78 -1.13
CA VAL A 18 3.20 -7.45 -1.37
C VAL A 18 3.73 -6.82 -0.09
N THR A 19 3.21 -7.19 1.08
CA THR A 19 3.59 -6.56 2.35
C THR A 19 4.50 -7.42 3.21
N ALA A 20 4.70 -8.71 2.88
CA ALA A 20 5.45 -9.67 3.67
C ALA A 20 6.92 -9.26 3.90
N PHE A 21 7.50 -8.49 2.98
CA PHE A 21 8.87 -8.00 3.15
C PHE A 21 8.99 -6.89 4.21
N PHE A 22 7.93 -6.15 4.54
CA PHE A 22 8.01 -5.08 5.55
C PHE A 22 8.39 -5.63 6.94
N PRO A 23 7.66 -6.60 7.53
CA PRO A 23 8.07 -7.19 8.80
C PRO A 23 9.51 -7.74 8.72
N LEU A 24 9.85 -8.44 7.63
CA LEU A 24 11.19 -8.99 7.45
C LEU A 24 12.28 -7.91 7.47
N LEU A 25 12.12 -6.82 6.70
CA LEU A 25 13.10 -5.73 6.62
C LEU A 25 13.16 -4.92 7.93
N ILE A 26 12.02 -4.72 8.59
CA ILE A 26 11.94 -3.92 9.81
C ILE A 26 12.54 -4.65 11.02
N PHE A 27 12.32 -5.97 11.14
CA PHE A 27 12.84 -6.77 12.27
C PHE A 27 14.23 -7.38 12.03
N SER A 28 14.84 -7.18 10.86
CA SER A 28 16.20 -7.65 10.53
C SER A 28 17.27 -6.58 10.69
N ASP A 29 17.00 -5.52 11.45
CA ASP A 29 17.90 -4.36 11.65
C ASP A 29 18.43 -3.76 10.33
N SER A 30 17.59 -3.77 9.28
CA SER A 30 17.96 -3.18 7.99
C SER A 30 17.81 -1.66 8.02
N TYR A 31 18.59 -0.95 7.18
CA TYR A 31 18.47 0.50 6.95
C TYR A 31 17.06 0.93 6.48
N PHE A 32 16.17 -0.01 6.15
CA PHE A 32 14.79 0.28 5.77
C PHE A 32 14.01 0.98 6.90
N ILE A 33 14.27 0.63 8.17
CA ILE A 33 13.59 1.28 9.29
C ILE A 33 13.98 2.76 9.39
N ASP A 34 15.24 3.10 9.12
CA ASP A 34 15.72 4.49 9.10
C ASP A 34 15.01 5.29 8.00
N LEU A 35 14.79 4.69 6.82
CA LEU A 35 14.03 5.33 5.74
C LEU A 35 12.57 5.58 6.15
N CYS A 36 11.94 4.63 6.82
CA CYS A 36 10.58 4.76 7.35
C CYS A 36 10.47 5.86 8.42
N ILE A 37 11.48 5.99 9.29
CA ILE A 37 11.56 7.03 10.33
C ILE A 37 11.60 8.43 9.71
N GLN A 38 12.22 8.59 8.53
CA GLN A 38 12.20 9.88 7.83
C GLN A 38 10.80 10.26 7.35
N ILE A 39 9.92 9.29 7.09
CA ILE A 39 8.52 9.56 6.75
C ILE A 39 7.74 9.91 8.01
N CYS A 40 7.83 9.10 9.07
CA CYS A 40 7.22 9.41 10.34
C CYS A 40 7.93 8.65 11.45
N ASP A 41 8.41 9.38 12.45
CA ASP A 41 9.01 8.84 13.66
C ASP A 41 7.94 8.71 14.75
N PHE A 42 7.60 7.47 15.11
CA PHE A 42 6.74 7.10 16.22
C PHE A 42 7.52 6.81 17.51
N GLY A 43 8.84 6.95 17.48
CA GLY A 43 9.75 6.58 18.55
C GLY A 43 10.22 5.12 18.48
N ILE A 44 11.31 4.84 19.20
CA ILE A 44 12.07 3.57 19.15
C ILE A 44 11.16 2.34 19.33
N PHE A 45 10.20 2.41 20.25
CA PHE A 45 9.31 1.29 20.55
C PHE A 45 8.21 1.09 19.50
N TRP A 46 7.61 2.17 19.01
CA TRP A 46 6.45 2.10 18.12
C TRP A 46 6.81 2.02 16.64
N ASN A 47 8.01 2.44 16.23
CA ASN A 47 8.45 2.37 14.85
C ASN A 47 8.41 0.96 14.26
N PRO A 48 9.00 -0.08 14.90
CA PRO A 48 8.93 -1.44 14.37
C PRO A 48 7.50 -1.98 14.29
N ILE A 49 6.67 -1.65 15.29
CA ILE A 49 5.27 -2.09 15.36
C ILE A 49 4.46 -1.45 14.23
N PHE A 50 4.62 -0.13 14.02
CA PHE A 50 3.86 0.57 13.00
C PHE A 50 4.27 0.14 11.60
N TRP A 51 5.56 0.24 11.27
CA TRP A 51 6.06 -0.03 9.92
C TRP A 51 6.10 -1.53 9.59
N GLY A 52 6.34 -2.38 10.59
CA GLY A 52 6.42 -3.83 10.41
C GLY A 52 5.07 -4.56 10.50
N ILE A 53 4.03 -3.98 11.13
CA ILE A 53 2.75 -4.67 11.35
C ILE A 53 1.56 -3.83 10.88
N LEU A 54 1.36 -2.64 11.45
CA LEU A 54 0.17 -1.83 11.17
C LEU A 54 0.11 -1.37 9.70
N PHE A 55 1.23 -0.95 9.15
CA PHE A 55 1.33 -0.49 7.77
C PHE A 55 1.05 -1.61 6.75
N PRO A 56 1.62 -2.83 6.88
CA PRO A 56 1.19 -4.01 6.13
C PRO A 56 -0.32 -4.30 6.20
N ILE A 57 -0.90 -4.29 7.40
CA ILE A 57 -2.33 -4.53 7.60
C ILE A 57 -3.16 -3.48 6.85
N PHE A 58 -2.75 -2.21 6.92
CA PHE A 58 -3.39 -1.12 6.19
C PHE A 58 -3.38 -1.35 4.67
N ILE A 59 -2.24 -1.78 4.11
CA ILE A 59 -2.14 -2.09 2.67
C ILE A 59 -3.09 -3.26 2.30
N ILE A 60 -3.11 -4.34 3.09
CA ILE A 60 -4.03 -5.47 2.86
C ILE A 60 -5.49 -5.00 2.87
N PHE A 61 -5.84 -4.12 3.81
CA PHE A 61 -7.17 -3.51 3.87
C PHE A 61 -7.48 -2.68 2.60
N LEU A 62 -6.53 -1.90 2.09
CA LEU A 62 -6.71 -1.16 0.84
C LEU A 62 -6.95 -2.08 -0.36
N PHE A 63 -6.22 -3.20 -0.45
CA PHE A 63 -6.42 -4.21 -1.48
C PHE A 63 -7.83 -4.79 -1.42
N TRP A 64 -8.26 -5.25 -0.24
CA TRP A 64 -9.59 -5.82 -0.05
C TRP A 64 -10.71 -4.82 -0.38
N ASN A 65 -10.61 -3.60 0.15
CA ASN A 65 -11.62 -2.57 -0.06
C ASN A 65 -11.71 -2.19 -1.56
N THR A 66 -10.59 -2.11 -2.25
CA THR A 66 -10.57 -1.78 -3.69
C THR A 66 -11.09 -2.95 -4.54
N ALA A 67 -10.74 -4.19 -4.20
CA ALA A 67 -11.30 -5.39 -4.84
C ALA A 67 -12.82 -5.46 -4.70
N LYS A 68 -13.36 -5.13 -3.51
CA LYS A 68 -14.80 -5.09 -3.27
C LYS A 68 -15.52 -4.06 -4.16
N LYS A 69 -14.90 -2.91 -4.44
CA LYS A 69 -15.48 -1.91 -5.34
C LYS A 69 -15.50 -2.42 -6.79
N ILE A 70 -14.41 -3.05 -7.23
CA ILE A 70 -14.25 -3.51 -8.63
C ILE A 70 -15.04 -4.80 -8.89
N SER A 71 -15.37 -5.59 -7.87
CA SER A 71 -16.12 -6.84 -8.07
C SER A 71 -17.46 -6.65 -8.78
N TYR A 72 -18.09 -5.48 -8.67
CA TYR A 72 -19.37 -5.18 -9.32
C TYR A 72 -19.24 -4.90 -10.82
N SER A 73 -18.12 -4.31 -11.26
CA SER A 73 -17.88 -3.93 -12.65
C SER A 73 -16.97 -4.89 -13.40
N LEU A 74 -16.40 -5.89 -12.72
CA LEU A 74 -15.34 -6.77 -13.25
C LEU A 74 -15.70 -7.46 -14.58
N ASN A 75 -16.97 -7.79 -14.81
CA ASN A 75 -17.45 -8.46 -16.01
C ASN A 75 -17.79 -7.50 -17.16
N GLN A 76 -17.89 -6.20 -16.87
CA GLN A 76 -18.29 -5.18 -17.83
C GLN A 76 -17.09 -4.42 -18.40
N ILE A 77 -15.94 -4.49 -17.73
CA ILE A 77 -14.72 -3.77 -18.10
C ILE A 77 -13.66 -4.73 -18.63
N THR A 78 -12.77 -4.20 -19.46
CA THR A 78 -11.65 -4.99 -19.99
C THR A 78 -10.66 -5.35 -18.88
N TYR A 79 -9.92 -6.45 -19.07
CA TYR A 79 -8.89 -6.91 -18.13
C TYR A 79 -7.92 -5.79 -17.73
N PHE A 80 -7.36 -5.07 -18.70
CA PHE A 80 -6.39 -4.01 -18.44
C PHE A 80 -7.02 -2.82 -17.71
N GLN A 81 -8.26 -2.48 -18.04
CA GLN A 81 -9.00 -1.42 -17.34
C GLN A 81 -9.26 -1.80 -15.88
N ALA A 82 -9.63 -3.05 -15.58
CA ALA A 82 -9.78 -3.54 -14.20
C ALA A 82 -8.46 -3.46 -13.42
N CYS A 83 -7.35 -3.88 -14.04
CA CYS A 83 -6.02 -3.83 -13.43
C CYS A 83 -5.58 -2.40 -13.13
N SER A 84 -5.82 -1.48 -14.06
CA SER A 84 -5.52 -0.06 -13.92
C SER A 84 -6.37 0.59 -12.82
N GLN A 85 -7.70 0.35 -12.82
CA GLN A 85 -8.60 0.86 -11.77
C GLN A 85 -8.21 0.34 -10.39
N PHE A 86 -7.84 -0.94 -10.28
CA PHE A 86 -7.38 -1.51 -9.02
C PHE A 86 -6.09 -0.84 -8.55
N SER A 87 -5.08 -0.80 -9.43
CA SER A 87 -3.76 -0.26 -9.08
C SER A 87 -3.83 1.22 -8.70
N PHE A 88 -4.54 2.02 -9.49
CA PHE A 88 -4.76 3.43 -9.20
C PHE A 88 -5.54 3.64 -7.90
N GLY A 89 -6.58 2.83 -7.67
CA GLY A 89 -7.44 2.92 -6.48
C GLY A 89 -6.72 2.57 -5.17
N VAL A 90 -5.75 1.65 -5.20
CA VAL A 90 -4.88 1.36 -4.05
C VAL A 90 -3.78 2.40 -3.91
N SER A 91 -3.05 2.68 -5.00
CA SER A 91 -1.87 3.56 -4.97
C SER A 91 -2.21 4.99 -4.58
N SER A 92 -3.30 5.56 -5.08
CA SER A 92 -3.74 6.92 -4.71
C SER A 92 -4.02 7.06 -3.21
N LYS A 93 -4.70 6.09 -2.60
CA LYS A 93 -4.96 6.08 -1.15
C LYS A 93 -3.69 5.87 -0.34
N LEU A 94 -2.77 5.07 -0.84
CA LEU A 94 -1.49 4.81 -0.19
C LEU A 94 -0.63 6.07 -0.17
N ILE A 95 -0.50 6.76 -1.30
CA ILE A 95 0.21 8.04 -1.41
C ILE A 95 -0.42 9.05 -0.44
N LEU A 96 -1.75 9.20 -0.47
CA LEU A 96 -2.45 10.14 0.42
C LEU A 96 -2.22 9.78 1.90
N ALA A 97 -2.24 8.50 2.26
CA ALA A 97 -1.96 8.05 3.62
C ALA A 97 -0.52 8.37 4.05
N LEU A 98 0.49 8.11 3.21
CA LEU A 98 1.89 8.42 3.51
C LEU A 98 2.12 9.92 3.70
N PHE A 99 1.56 10.76 2.82
CA PHE A 99 1.62 12.21 2.98
C PHE A 99 0.88 12.68 4.25
N THR A 100 -0.27 12.07 4.57
CA THR A 100 -1.00 12.39 5.79
C THR A 100 -0.19 12.03 7.04
N LEU A 101 0.42 10.84 7.06
CA LEU A 101 1.28 10.40 8.16
C LEU A 101 2.46 11.36 8.36
N TYR A 102 3.11 11.75 7.26
CA TYR A 102 4.22 12.70 7.30
C TYR A 102 3.80 14.07 7.87
N ILE A 103 2.72 14.65 7.36
CA ILE A 103 2.20 15.94 7.84
C ILE A 103 1.86 15.85 9.33
N VAL A 104 1.15 14.80 9.75
CA VAL A 104 0.78 14.56 11.14
C VAL A 104 2.03 14.37 12.02
N GLY A 105 3.02 13.61 11.55
CA GLY A 105 4.29 13.40 12.23
C GLY A 105 5.07 14.70 12.44
N LEU A 106 5.05 15.62 11.47
CA LEU A 106 5.63 16.96 11.63
C LEU A 106 4.95 17.77 12.74
N PHE A 107 3.63 17.66 12.88
CA PHE A 107 2.90 18.35 13.95
C PHE A 107 3.24 17.79 15.34
N PHE A 108 3.34 16.47 15.49
CA PHE A 108 3.62 15.83 16.78
C PHE A 108 5.09 15.96 17.22
N ASN A 109 6.04 15.81 16.29
CA ASN A 109 7.47 15.83 16.62
C ASN A 109 8.04 17.25 16.76
N GLY A 110 7.20 18.28 16.55
CA GLY A 110 7.55 19.68 16.73
C GLY A 110 8.47 20.22 15.64
N ILE A 111 8.02 21.25 14.92
CA ILE A 111 8.90 22.02 14.04
C ILE A 111 9.78 22.91 14.92
N SER A 112 10.91 22.39 15.39
CA SER A 112 11.89 23.18 16.15
C SER A 112 12.40 24.35 15.30
N VAL A 113 12.07 25.58 15.72
CA VAL A 113 12.35 26.85 15.03
C VAL A 113 13.86 27.10 14.87
N ALA A 114 14.72 26.44 15.65
CA ALA A 114 16.17 26.61 15.63
C ALA A 114 16.88 26.01 14.40
N LEU A 115 16.18 25.21 13.59
CA LEU A 115 16.78 24.42 12.49
C LEU A 115 16.16 24.72 11.12
N ARG A 116 15.80 25.99 10.85
CA ARG A 116 15.15 26.41 9.60
C ARG A 116 15.84 25.93 8.33
N VAL A 117 17.17 25.82 8.31
CA VAL A 117 17.95 25.33 7.15
C VAL A 117 17.88 23.79 7.04
N GLN A 118 18.09 23.06 8.15
CA GLN A 118 17.98 21.59 8.15
C GLN A 118 16.55 21.11 7.91
N LEU A 119 15.54 21.94 8.19
CA LEU A 119 14.14 21.64 7.88
C LEU A 119 13.92 21.46 6.38
N TYR A 120 14.53 22.28 5.51
CA TYR A 120 14.34 22.14 4.06
C TYR A 120 14.90 20.82 3.54
N ASP A 121 16.12 20.47 3.94
CA ASP A 121 16.76 19.22 3.52
C ASP A 121 16.01 17.99 4.06
N LYS A 122 15.55 18.06 5.33
CA LYS A 122 14.75 16.99 5.94
C LYS A 122 13.40 16.83 5.25
N ILE A 123 12.72 17.93 4.92
CA ILE A 123 11.45 17.90 4.18
C ILE A 123 11.66 17.30 2.79
N LEU A 124 12.67 17.76 2.07
CA LEU A 124 12.99 17.28 0.73
C LEU A 124 13.31 15.79 0.74
N PHE A 125 14.14 15.34 1.69
CA PHE A 125 14.47 13.92 1.85
C PHE A 125 13.24 13.07 2.18
N SER A 126 12.38 13.54 3.09
CA SER A 126 11.16 12.82 3.49
C SER A 126 10.18 12.69 2.31
N ILE A 127 10.00 13.75 1.53
CA ILE A 127 9.19 13.71 0.30
C ILE A 127 9.80 12.72 -0.70
N LEU A 128 11.12 12.74 -0.89
CA LEU A 128 11.81 11.80 -1.77
C LEU A 128 11.59 10.35 -1.32
N MET A 129 11.64 10.08 -0.01
CA MET A 129 11.36 8.75 0.56
C MET A 129 9.91 8.32 0.34
N ILE A 130 8.94 9.21 0.55
CA ILE A 130 7.52 8.93 0.26
C ILE A 130 7.33 8.59 -1.21
N LEU A 131 7.92 9.37 -2.11
CA LEU A 131 7.82 9.13 -3.55
C LEU A 131 8.48 7.81 -3.95
N PHE A 132 9.66 7.52 -3.42
CA PHE A 132 10.38 6.27 -3.67
C PHE A 132 9.60 5.05 -3.20
N LEU A 133 9.12 5.08 -1.95
CA LEU A 133 8.32 3.99 -1.37
C LEU A 133 7.00 3.81 -2.15
N SER A 134 6.33 4.92 -2.48
CA SER A 134 5.10 4.90 -3.28
C SER A 134 5.33 4.32 -4.66
N PHE A 135 6.45 4.64 -5.30
CA PHE A 135 6.80 4.13 -6.63
C PHE A 135 7.03 2.61 -6.61
N ILE A 136 7.81 2.11 -5.66
CA ILE A 136 8.03 0.66 -5.49
C ILE A 136 6.70 -0.05 -5.25
N LEU A 137 5.90 0.45 -4.31
CA LEU A 137 4.60 -0.14 -3.99
C LEU A 137 3.65 -0.11 -5.19
N MET A 138 3.62 0.98 -5.96
CA MET A 138 2.78 1.08 -7.15
C MET A 138 3.14 0.02 -8.20
N ILE A 139 4.43 -0.26 -8.42
CA ILE A 139 4.88 -1.35 -9.32
C ILE A 139 4.38 -2.70 -8.79
N LEU A 140 4.60 -2.99 -7.51
CA LEU A 140 4.18 -4.27 -6.90
C LEU A 140 2.66 -4.44 -6.92
N ILE A 141 1.92 -3.36 -6.64
CA ILE A 141 0.45 -3.31 -6.71
C ILE A 141 -0.02 -3.58 -8.14
N PHE A 142 0.62 -2.98 -9.13
CA PHE A 142 0.26 -3.19 -10.53
C PHE A 142 0.51 -4.63 -10.98
N ILE A 143 1.66 -5.22 -10.65
CA ILE A 143 1.95 -6.63 -10.93
C ILE A 143 0.92 -7.53 -10.24
N SER A 144 0.60 -7.23 -8.98
CA SER A 144 -0.40 -7.96 -8.22
C SER A 144 -1.79 -7.84 -8.83
N SER A 145 -2.17 -6.68 -9.35
CA SER A 145 -3.49 -6.46 -9.95
C SER A 145 -3.67 -7.32 -11.20
N LEU A 146 -2.62 -7.52 -12.00
CA LEU A 146 -2.63 -8.45 -13.14
C LEU A 146 -3.02 -9.87 -12.69
N ILE A 147 -2.35 -10.39 -11.65
CA ILE A 147 -2.59 -11.74 -11.14
C ILE A 147 -4.01 -11.85 -10.56
N ILE A 148 -4.43 -10.89 -9.73
CA ILE A 148 -5.74 -10.88 -9.06
C ILE A 148 -6.88 -10.89 -10.08
N VAL A 149 -6.84 -9.98 -11.06
CA VAL A 149 -7.91 -9.83 -12.06
C VAL A 149 -7.96 -11.06 -12.95
N LYS A 150 -6.81 -11.60 -13.37
CA LYS A 150 -6.76 -12.78 -14.26
C LYS A 150 -7.34 -14.01 -13.57
N ALA A 151 -6.94 -14.26 -12.32
CA ALA A 151 -7.44 -15.38 -11.54
C ALA A 151 -8.95 -15.28 -11.27
N SER A 152 -9.44 -14.06 -11.02
CA SER A 152 -10.87 -13.84 -10.79
C SER A 152 -11.71 -14.08 -12.04
N GLN A 153 -11.29 -13.57 -13.22
CA GLN A 153 -12.02 -13.77 -14.47
C GLN A 153 -12.05 -15.25 -14.87
N ASN A 154 -10.92 -15.95 -14.80
CA ASN A 154 -10.85 -17.40 -15.12
C ASN A 154 -11.81 -18.24 -14.26
N THR A 155 -11.93 -17.92 -12.97
CA THR A 155 -12.84 -18.68 -12.09
C THR A 155 -14.30 -18.41 -12.40
N GLN A 156 -14.65 -17.21 -12.85
CA GLN A 156 -16.02 -16.87 -13.23
C GLN A 156 -16.42 -17.56 -14.54
N THR A 157 -15.52 -17.65 -15.53
CA THR A 157 -15.78 -18.41 -16.76
C THR A 157 -16.06 -19.89 -16.45
N LEU A 158 -15.30 -20.49 -15.52
CA LEU A 158 -15.50 -21.87 -15.10
C LEU A 158 -16.88 -22.11 -14.44
N ASN A 159 -17.35 -21.14 -13.65
CA ASN A 159 -18.66 -21.22 -12.97
C ASN A 159 -19.86 -20.93 -13.90
N GLN A 160 -19.64 -20.38 -15.10
CA GLN A 160 -20.70 -20.18 -16.11
C GLN A 160 -20.87 -21.40 -17.02
N ILE A 161 -19.85 -22.26 -17.12
CA ILE A 161 -19.86 -23.47 -17.98
C ILE A 161 -20.42 -24.70 -17.22
N LYS A 162 -20.47 -24.65 -15.89
CA LYS A 162 -21.11 -25.65 -15.03
C LYS A 162 -22.58 -25.34 -14.80
#